data_AF-A0A131YAH0-F1
#
_entry.id   AF-A0A131YAH0-F1
#
_cell.length_a   1.000
_cell.length_b   1.000
_cell.length_c   1.000
_cell.angle_alpha   90.00
_cell.angle_beta   90.00
_cell.angle_gamma   90.00
#
_symmetry.space_group_name_H-M   'P 1'
#
loop_
_entity.id
_entity.type
_entity.pdbx_description
1 polymer ?
#
loop_
_entity_poly.entity_id
_entity_poly.type
_entity_poly.pdbx_seq_one_letter_code
_entity_poly.pdbx_strand_id
1 'polypeptide(L)'
;MAEDCEDVSSEVLQPVDLEEKTEKELSFHDAMAIADAKIHALISNDPLLSNLHPEVTVEELRSYLALEHGQAMSLRVLRADGDPYTVVVEQKATVLDLKKALQRHATLRMARKGVKRVVSWRYIWRTYWLSFEGQPLNQDRMLLRDAGIRNNSELCFIKRRRER
;
A
#
# COMPACT_ATOMS: atom_id res chain seq x y z
N MET A 1 -46.45 -35.72 -69.39
CA MET A 1 -47.26 -36.27 -68.28
C MET A 1 -46.28 -36.92 -67.32
N ALA A 2 -45.98 -36.19 -66.23
CA ALA A 2 -46.03 -36.63 -64.83
C ALA A 2 -44.82 -37.52 -64.47
N GLU A 3 -43.78 -36.95 -63.88
CA GLU A 3 -43.57 -36.83 -62.41
C GLU A 3 -43.37 -38.20 -61.76
N ASP A 4 -42.16 -38.46 -61.27
CA ASP A 4 -41.97 -38.92 -59.89
C ASP A 4 -40.59 -38.50 -59.39
N CYS A 5 -40.65 -37.83 -58.24
CA CYS A 5 -39.60 -37.24 -57.44
C CYS A 5 -39.38 -38.14 -56.21
N GLU A 6 -38.32 -37.85 -55.45
CA GLU A 6 -37.94 -38.45 -54.14
C GLU A 6 -37.13 -39.76 -54.28
N ASP A 7 -35.98 -39.95 -53.61
CA ASP A 7 -35.80 -39.73 -52.17
C ASP A 7 -34.39 -39.24 -51.80
N VAL A 8 -34.38 -38.41 -50.76
CA VAL A 8 -33.24 -37.82 -50.07
C VAL A 8 -32.65 -38.85 -49.11
N SER A 9 -31.33 -38.94 -49.02
CA SER A 9 -30.68 -39.37 -47.78
C SER A 9 -29.43 -38.56 -47.54
N SER A 10 -29.65 -37.53 -46.72
CA SER A 10 -28.70 -36.67 -46.04
C SER A 10 -27.65 -37.50 -45.28
N GLU A 11 -26.39 -37.44 -45.72
CA GLU A 11 -25.27 -37.95 -44.96
C GLU A 11 -24.97 -37.00 -43.78
N VAL A 12 -25.16 -37.54 -42.58
CA VAL A 12 -25.11 -36.85 -41.29
C VAL A 12 -23.68 -36.38 -40.99
N LEU A 13 -23.49 -35.06 -40.88
CA LEU A 13 -22.27 -34.44 -40.34
C LEU A 13 -22.09 -34.82 -38.87
N GLN A 14 -20.95 -35.44 -38.54
CA GLN A 14 -20.55 -35.72 -37.16
C GLN A 14 -20.25 -34.40 -36.41
N PRO A 15 -20.69 -34.26 -35.15
CA PRO A 15 -20.37 -33.09 -34.36
C PRO A 15 -18.91 -33.11 -33.94
N VAL A 16 -18.21 -32.02 -34.24
CA VAL A 16 -16.90 -31.66 -33.69
C VAL A 16 -17.06 -31.40 -32.20
N ASP A 17 -16.41 -32.22 -31.37
CA ASP A 17 -16.29 -32.01 -29.92
C ASP A 17 -15.47 -30.73 -29.66
N LEU A 18 -16.17 -29.59 -29.60
CA LEU A 18 -15.65 -28.39 -28.98
C LEU A 18 -15.67 -28.61 -27.47
N GLU A 19 -14.47 -28.82 -26.91
CA GLU A 19 -14.23 -28.78 -25.47
C GLU A 19 -14.84 -27.50 -24.87
N GLU A 20 -16.03 -27.60 -24.30
CA GLU A 20 -16.55 -26.61 -23.37
C GLU A 20 -15.67 -26.65 -22.13
N LYS A 21 -14.62 -25.83 -22.13
CA LYS A 21 -14.00 -25.32 -20.91
C LYS A 21 -15.11 -24.61 -20.14
N THR A 22 -15.75 -25.35 -19.25
CA THR A 22 -16.63 -24.79 -18.25
C THR A 22 -15.81 -23.80 -17.43
N GLU A 23 -15.96 -22.51 -17.74
CA GLU A 23 -15.52 -21.42 -16.89
C GLU A 23 -16.34 -21.55 -15.60
N LYS A 24 -15.85 -22.35 -14.65
CA LYS A 24 -16.42 -22.40 -13.31
C LYS A 24 -16.39 -20.98 -12.78
N GLU A 25 -17.55 -20.33 -12.68
CA GLU A 25 -17.69 -19.07 -11.98
C GLU A 25 -17.27 -19.29 -10.53
N LEU A 26 -16.05 -18.85 -10.24
CA LEU A 26 -15.44 -18.90 -8.94
C LEU A 26 -15.97 -17.72 -8.11
N SER A 27 -16.32 -18.00 -6.85
CA SER A 27 -16.70 -16.95 -5.91
C SER A 27 -15.58 -15.94 -5.74
N PHE A 28 -15.91 -14.65 -5.57
CA PHE A 28 -14.93 -13.60 -5.34
C PHE A 28 -13.99 -13.92 -4.17
N HIS A 29 -14.52 -14.53 -3.10
CA HIS A 29 -13.73 -14.92 -1.95
C HIS A 29 -12.68 -15.99 -2.30
N ASP A 30 -13.08 -17.01 -3.05
CA ASP A 30 -12.18 -18.10 -3.47
C ASP A 30 -11.15 -17.57 -4.46
N ALA A 31 -11.56 -16.70 -5.39
CA ALA A 31 -10.65 -16.02 -6.31
C ALA A 31 -9.59 -15.18 -5.57
N MET A 32 -10.00 -14.45 -4.53
CA MET A 32 -9.08 -13.66 -3.71
C MET A 32 -8.13 -14.55 -2.91
N ALA A 33 -8.64 -15.62 -2.30
CA ALA A 33 -7.81 -16.58 -1.56
C ALA A 33 -6.75 -17.23 -2.45
N ILE A 34 -7.10 -17.58 -3.70
CA ILE A 34 -6.14 -18.10 -4.68
C ILE A 34 -5.11 -17.03 -5.07
N ALA A 35 -5.54 -15.78 -5.28
CA ALA A 35 -4.65 -14.68 -5.62
C ALA A 35 -3.65 -14.39 -4.49
N ASP A 36 -4.14 -14.27 -3.25
CA ASP A 36 -3.33 -14.04 -2.06
C ASP A 36 -2.32 -15.17 -1.86
N ALA A 37 -2.75 -16.43 -1.99
CA ALA A 37 -1.86 -17.59 -1.90
C ALA A 37 -0.73 -17.53 -2.95
N LYS A 38 -1.04 -17.15 -4.20
CA LYS A 38 -0.05 -16.99 -5.26
C LYS A 38 0.91 -15.83 -4.98
N ILE A 39 0.41 -14.69 -4.52
CA ILE A 39 1.23 -13.52 -4.16
C ILE A 39 2.18 -13.87 -3.02
N HIS A 40 1.68 -14.53 -1.97
CA HIS A 40 2.50 -14.99 -0.85
C HIS A 40 3.60 -15.97 -1.29
N ALA A 41 3.27 -16.89 -2.20
CA ALA A 41 4.25 -17.80 -2.77
C ALA A 41 5.34 -17.06 -3.57
N LEU A 42 4.98 -16.05 -4.37
CA LEU A 42 5.96 -15.24 -5.11
C LEU A 42 6.89 -14.48 -4.17
N ILE A 43 6.35 -13.81 -3.15
CA ILE A 43 7.15 -13.04 -2.16
C ILE A 43 8.11 -13.95 -1.39
N SER A 44 7.67 -15.16 -1.04
CA SER A 44 8.45 -16.10 -0.23
C SER A 44 9.54 -16.84 -1.03
N ASN A 45 9.29 -17.11 -2.32
CA ASN A 45 10.19 -17.91 -3.15
C ASN A 45 11.23 -17.09 -3.91
N ASP A 46 10.95 -15.81 -4.22
CA ASP A 46 11.87 -14.95 -4.96
C ASP A 46 12.87 -14.25 -4.01
N PRO A 47 14.19 -14.52 -4.13
CA PRO A 47 15.21 -13.85 -3.32
C PRO A 47 15.16 -12.32 -3.40
N LEU A 48 14.73 -11.76 -4.54
CA LEU A 48 14.65 -10.31 -4.75
C LEU A 48 13.48 -9.67 -3.99
N LEU A 49 12.45 -10.45 -3.65
CA LEU A 49 11.25 -9.98 -2.95
C LEU A 49 11.29 -10.26 -1.44
N SER A 50 12.35 -10.87 -0.94
CA SER A 50 12.54 -11.24 0.48
C SER A 50 12.43 -10.07 1.47
N ASN A 51 12.62 -8.83 1.01
CA ASN A 51 12.51 -7.62 1.84
C ASN A 51 11.06 -7.12 2.03
N LEU A 52 10.08 -7.72 1.34
CA LEU A 52 8.68 -7.33 1.42
C LEU A 52 7.95 -8.09 2.52
N HIS A 53 7.09 -7.38 3.24
CA HIS A 53 6.19 -8.03 4.19
C HIS A 53 5.17 -8.91 3.43
N PRO A 54 4.75 -10.08 3.95
CA PRO A 54 3.75 -10.92 3.28
C PRO A 54 2.44 -10.18 2.98
N GLU A 55 1.98 -9.40 3.96
CA GLU A 55 0.85 -8.47 3.81
C GLU A 55 1.35 -7.07 3.39
N VAL A 56 2.05 -6.96 2.28
CA VAL A 56 2.50 -5.67 1.75
C VAL A 56 1.33 -4.93 1.11
N THR A 57 1.25 -3.62 1.35
CA THR A 57 0.23 -2.78 0.72
C THR A 57 0.76 -2.18 -0.58
N VAL A 58 -0.13 -1.90 -1.54
CA VAL A 58 0.23 -1.22 -2.80
C VAL A 58 0.88 0.15 -2.55
N GLU A 59 0.48 0.85 -1.50
CA GLU A 59 1.07 2.12 -1.11
C GLU A 59 2.52 1.99 -0.63
N GLU A 60 2.84 0.95 0.15
CA GLU A 60 4.23 0.67 0.55
C GLU A 60 5.09 0.29 -0.65
N LEU A 61 4.58 -0.56 -1.55
CA LEU A 61 5.29 -0.92 -2.78
C LEU A 61 5.61 0.32 -3.62
N ARG A 62 4.63 1.20 -3.82
CA ARG A 62 4.84 2.49 -4.49
C ARG A 62 5.89 3.34 -3.78
N SER A 63 5.89 3.35 -2.46
CA SER A 63 6.86 4.10 -1.65
C SER A 63 8.27 3.52 -1.78
N TYR A 64 8.43 2.20 -1.79
CA TYR A 64 9.72 1.53 -2.01
C TYR A 64 10.24 1.77 -3.41
N LEU A 65 9.41 1.62 -4.44
CA LEU A 65 9.78 1.95 -5.83
C LEU A 65 10.23 3.42 -5.94
N ALA A 66 9.50 4.35 -5.32
CA ALA A 66 9.88 5.75 -5.31
C ALA A 66 11.21 6.01 -4.60
N LEU A 67 11.58 5.22 -3.58
CA LEU A 67 12.91 5.30 -2.96
C LEU A 67 14.00 4.84 -3.92
N GLU A 68 13.83 3.68 -4.56
CA GLU A 68 14.79 3.12 -5.52
C GLU A 68 14.99 4.06 -6.72
N HIS A 69 13.92 4.70 -7.20
CA HIS A 69 13.99 5.71 -8.26
C HIS A 69 14.54 7.07 -7.78
N GLY A 70 14.86 7.23 -6.50
CA GLY A 70 15.35 8.49 -5.96
C GLY A 70 14.32 9.62 -6.06
N GLN A 71 13.03 9.30 -6.00
CA GLN A 71 11.90 10.24 -6.00
C GLN A 71 11.32 10.45 -4.59
N ALA A 72 11.59 9.53 -3.67
CA ALA A 72 11.23 9.62 -2.26
C ALA A 72 12.46 9.82 -1.36
N MET A 73 12.20 10.13 -0.10
CA MET A 73 13.17 10.20 0.98
C MET A 73 12.62 9.52 2.23
N SER A 74 13.51 8.92 3.00
CA SER A 74 13.20 8.27 4.27
C SER A 74 13.43 9.25 5.41
N LEU A 75 12.51 9.33 6.36
CA LEU A 75 12.59 10.19 7.54
C LEU A 75 12.45 9.35 8.80
N ARG A 76 13.26 9.66 9.82
CA ARG A 76 13.16 9.02 11.13
C ARG A 76 12.36 9.91 12.07
N VAL A 77 11.25 9.40 12.58
CA VAL A 77 10.42 10.11 13.57
C VAL A 77 10.57 9.45 14.93
N LEU A 78 11.27 10.12 15.84
CA LEU A 78 11.55 9.67 17.20
C LEU A 78 10.27 9.73 18.05
N ARG A 79 9.92 8.59 18.66
CA ARG A 79 8.88 8.49 19.69
C ARG A 79 9.47 8.67 21.08
N ALA A 80 8.59 8.97 22.04
CA ALA A 80 8.93 8.97 23.46
C ALA A 80 9.42 7.60 23.96
N ASP A 81 8.98 6.51 23.33
CA ASP A 81 9.31 5.13 23.73
C ASP A 81 10.68 4.65 23.20
N GLY A 82 11.42 5.50 22.46
CA GLY A 82 12.74 5.17 21.90
C GLY A 82 12.72 4.35 20.60
N ASP A 83 11.57 3.83 20.17
CA ASP A 83 11.38 3.13 18.89
C ASP A 83 11.02 4.13 17.77
N PRO A 84 11.92 4.43 16.81
CA PRO A 84 11.65 5.40 15.76
C PRO A 84 10.73 4.83 14.66
N TYR A 85 9.89 5.68 14.08
CA TYR A 85 9.20 5.36 12.83
C TYR A 85 10.06 5.77 11.64
N THR A 86 10.29 4.84 10.71
CA THR A 86 10.94 5.12 9.43
C THR A 86 9.85 5.35 8.38
N VAL A 87 9.58 6.61 8.07
CA VAL A 87 8.48 7.01 7.19
C VAL A 87 9.06 7.47 5.85
N VAL A 88 8.49 6.94 4.77
CA VAL A 88 8.89 7.29 3.40
C VAL A 88 7.93 8.33 2.86
N VAL A 89 8.47 9.41 2.30
CA VAL A 89 7.71 10.51 1.70
C VAL A 89 8.33 10.94 0.38
N GLU A 90 7.54 11.49 -0.53
CA GLU A 90 8.05 12.07 -1.77
C GLU A 90 8.99 13.26 -1.50
N GLN A 91 9.92 13.48 -2.42
CA GLN A 91 10.88 14.59 -2.32
C GLN A 91 10.25 15.98 -2.32
N LYS A 92 9.09 16.14 -2.95
CA LYS A 92 8.31 17.39 -3.01
C LYS A 92 7.14 17.39 -2.03
N ALA A 93 7.15 16.49 -1.05
CA ALA A 93 6.10 16.37 -0.06
C ALA A 93 6.03 17.60 0.86
N THR A 94 4.82 17.89 1.33
CA THR A 94 4.57 18.92 2.34
C THR A 94 4.60 18.35 3.76
N VAL A 95 4.61 19.22 4.77
CA VAL A 95 4.44 18.82 6.18
C VAL A 95 3.13 18.05 6.40
N LEU A 96 2.06 18.41 5.68
CA LEU A 96 0.80 17.68 5.74
C LEU A 96 0.94 16.24 5.25
N ASP A 97 1.67 16.05 4.15
CA ASP A 97 1.88 14.72 3.57
C ASP A 97 2.74 13.85 4.49
N LEU A 98 3.73 14.44 5.16
CA LEU A 98 4.48 13.75 6.21
C LEU A 98 3.60 13.30 7.36
N LYS A 99 2.69 14.14 7.85
CA LYS A 99 1.74 13.77 8.91
C LYS A 99 0.83 12.62 8.48
N LYS A 100 0.32 12.67 7.25
CA LYS A 100 -0.50 11.59 6.68
C LYS A 100 0.29 10.29 6.51
N ALA A 101 1.50 10.36 5.97
CA ALA A 101 2.37 9.21 5.78
C ALA A 101 2.73 8.56 7.13
N LEU A 102 3.03 9.37 8.14
CA LEU A 102 3.28 8.89 9.50
C LEU A 102 2.04 8.23 10.12
N GLN A 103 0.85 8.81 9.91
CA GLN A 103 -0.41 8.21 10.36
C GLN A 103 -0.65 6.84 9.70
N ARG A 104 -0.47 6.74 8.38
CA ARG A 104 -0.63 5.47 7.64
C ARG A 104 0.38 4.42 8.11
N HIS A 105 1.66 4.79 8.15
CA HIS A 105 2.74 3.90 8.58
C HIS A 105 2.52 3.36 10.00
N ALA A 106 2.20 4.23 10.95
CA ALA A 106 1.97 3.80 12.32
C ALA A 106 0.69 2.95 12.47
N THR A 107 -0.38 3.26 11.73
CA THR A 107 -1.59 2.42 11.70
C THR A 107 -1.29 1.03 11.17
N LEU A 108 -0.56 0.94 10.06
CA LEU A 108 -0.18 -0.32 9.44
C LEU A 108 0.75 -1.14 10.33
N ARG A 109 1.76 -0.50 10.93
CA ARG A 109 2.66 -1.14 11.90
C ARG A 109 1.92 -1.67 13.13
N MET A 110 0.89 -0.97 13.62
CA MET A 110 0.06 -1.46 14.73
C MET A 110 -0.82 -2.64 14.31
N ALA A 111 -1.42 -2.59 13.12
CA ALA A 111 -2.23 -3.68 12.58
C ALA A 111 -1.40 -4.98 12.46
N ARG A 112 -0.18 -4.89 11.91
CA ARG A 112 0.76 -6.03 11.84
C ARG A 112 1.20 -6.57 13.19
N LYS A 113 1.31 -5.71 14.21
CA LYS A 113 1.58 -6.12 15.60
C LYS A 113 0.34 -6.69 16.32
N GLY A 114 -0.81 -6.78 15.67
CA GLY A 114 -2.07 -7.26 16.26
C GLY A 114 -2.66 -6.32 17.31
N VAL A 115 -2.22 -5.06 17.36
CA VAL A 115 -2.69 -4.09 18.36
C VAL A 115 -4.03 -3.52 17.91
N LYS A 116 -5.12 -3.93 18.56
CA LYS A 116 -6.49 -3.45 18.28
C LYS A 116 -6.76 -2.00 18.71
N ARG A 117 -5.81 -1.34 19.38
CA ARG A 117 -5.99 0.04 19.86
C ARG A 117 -5.83 1.01 18.71
N VAL A 118 -6.83 1.87 18.52
CA VAL A 118 -6.80 2.93 17.51
C VAL A 118 -6.15 4.18 18.10
N VAL A 119 -5.16 4.72 17.39
CA VAL A 119 -4.52 5.98 17.76
C VAL A 119 -5.37 7.15 17.27
N SER A 120 -5.74 8.04 18.19
CA SER A 120 -6.41 9.30 17.83
C SER A 120 -5.42 10.31 17.27
N TRP A 121 -5.17 10.26 15.96
CA TRP A 121 -4.29 11.19 15.27
C TRP A 121 -4.74 12.64 15.40
N ARG A 122 -6.06 12.89 15.44
CA ARG A 122 -6.61 14.21 15.74
C ARG A 122 -6.11 14.75 17.09
N TYR A 123 -6.06 13.91 18.12
CA TYR A 123 -5.52 14.29 19.42
C TYR A 123 -4.00 14.52 19.35
N ILE A 124 -3.26 13.62 18.69
CA ILE A 124 -1.80 13.75 18.54
C ILE A 124 -1.47 15.06 17.87
N TRP A 125 -2.05 15.33 16.71
CA TRP A 125 -1.79 16.57 15.98
C TRP A 125 -2.18 17.76 16.83
N ARG A 126 -3.35 17.79 17.48
CA ARG A 126 -3.76 18.90 18.37
C ARG A 126 -2.84 19.13 19.58
N THR A 127 -2.11 18.11 20.04
CA THR A 127 -1.36 18.15 21.31
C THR A 127 0.15 18.28 21.09
N TYR A 128 0.67 17.78 19.98
CA TYR A 128 2.09 17.73 19.66
C TYR A 128 2.38 18.38 18.31
N TRP A 129 3.57 18.98 18.17
CA TRP A 129 4.12 19.36 16.86
C TRP A 129 5.23 18.38 16.50
N LEU A 130 5.43 18.18 15.20
CA LEU A 130 6.68 17.62 14.70
C LEU A 130 7.71 18.74 14.71
N SER A 131 8.92 18.44 15.18
CA SER A 131 10.03 19.38 15.24
C SER A 131 11.24 18.79 14.54
N PHE A 132 11.94 19.63 13.79
CA PHE A 132 13.22 19.33 13.15
C PHE A 132 14.24 20.30 13.73
N GLU A 133 15.32 19.80 14.34
CA GLU A 133 16.37 20.62 14.96
C GLU A 133 15.85 21.69 15.94
N GLY A 134 14.76 21.37 16.67
CA GLY A 134 14.11 22.30 17.60
C GLY A 134 13.15 23.29 16.95
N GLN A 135 13.13 23.39 15.61
CA GLN A 135 12.17 24.20 14.87
C GLN A 135 10.86 23.44 14.62
N PRO A 136 9.73 24.00 15.05
CA PRO A 136 8.50 23.24 15.08
C PRO A 136 7.69 23.45 13.78
N LEU A 137 7.30 22.36 13.12
CA LEU A 137 6.64 22.34 11.81
C LEU A 137 5.14 22.67 11.94
N ASN A 138 4.81 23.95 11.99
CA ASN A 138 3.43 24.47 12.09
C ASN A 138 2.74 24.69 10.75
N GLN A 139 3.48 24.89 9.67
CA GLN A 139 2.92 25.19 8.36
C GLN A 139 2.71 23.92 7.55
N ASP A 140 1.46 23.47 7.45
CA ASP A 140 1.10 22.24 6.74
C ASP A 140 1.43 22.26 5.24
N ARG A 141 1.43 23.45 4.62
CA ARG A 141 1.73 23.64 3.19
C ARG A 141 3.22 23.83 2.89
N MET A 142 4.06 23.98 3.92
CA MET A 142 5.50 24.13 3.73
C MET A 142 6.06 22.83 3.16
N LEU A 143 6.93 22.95 2.15
CA LEU A 143 7.67 21.81 1.63
C LEU A 143 8.70 21.37 2.66
N LEU A 144 8.91 20.06 2.78
CA LEU A 144 9.90 19.53 3.72
C LEU A 144 11.32 20.05 3.41
N ARG A 145 11.63 20.26 2.13
CA ARG A 145 12.90 20.84 1.68
C ARG A 145 13.12 22.27 2.17
N ASP A 146 12.06 23.08 2.18
CA ASP A 146 12.12 24.48 2.62
C ASP A 146 12.35 24.57 4.13
N ALA A 147 11.88 23.56 4.88
CA ALA A 147 12.18 23.39 6.30
C ALA A 147 13.59 22.82 6.58
N GLY A 148 14.41 22.60 5.56
CA GLY A 148 15.75 22.03 5.69
C GLY A 148 15.79 20.50 5.88
N ILE A 149 14.65 19.83 5.79
CA ILE A 149 14.55 18.37 6.01
C ILE A 149 15.06 17.64 4.76
N ARG A 150 15.95 16.67 4.98
CA ARG A 150 16.60 15.87 3.94
C ARG A 150 16.38 14.38 4.20
N ASN A 151 16.92 13.54 3.32
CA ASN A 151 16.91 12.10 3.52
C ASN A 151 17.61 11.73 4.83
N ASN A 152 17.02 10.80 5.58
CA ASN A 152 17.46 10.33 6.89
C ASN A 152 17.49 11.40 8.00
N SER A 153 16.84 12.54 7.80
CA SER A 153 16.64 13.53 8.87
C SER A 153 15.80 12.97 10.02
N GLU A 154 16.10 13.43 11.22
CA GLU A 154 15.40 13.05 12.45
C GLU A 154 14.39 14.12 12.84
N LEU A 155 13.15 13.69 13.09
CA LEU A 155 12.10 14.52 13.63
C LEU A 155 11.69 14.00 15.01
N CYS A 156 11.29 14.90 15.89
CA CYS A 156 10.77 14.54 17.21
C CYS A 156 9.40 15.15 17.46
N PHE A 157 8.64 14.54 18.35
CA PHE A 157 7.39 15.12 18.84
C PHE A 157 7.68 16.06 20.01
N ILE A 158 7.24 17.32 19.88
CA ILE A 158 7.27 18.30 20.96
C ILE A 158 5.86 18.61 21.44
N LYS A 159 5.66 18.72 22.75
CA LYS A 159 4.35 19.06 23.32
C LYS A 159 4.05 20.54 23.08
N ARG A 160 2.85 20.85 22.57
CA ARG A 160 2.37 22.23 22.47
C ARG A 160 2.22 22.81 23.88
N ARG A 161 2.98 23.85 24.21
CA ARG A 161 2.69 24.67 25.38
C ARG A 161 1.40 25.45 25.08
N ARG A 162 0.35 25.23 25.86
CA ARG A 162 -0.81 26.13 25.88
C ARG A 162 -0.45 27.26 26.82
N GLU A 163 -0.43 28.48 26.30
CA GLU A 163 -0.47 29.67 27.13
C GLU A 163 -1.78 29.59 27.94
N ARG A 164 -1.67 29.73 29.27
CA ARG A 164 -2.80 29.67 30.19
C ARG A 164 -3.48 31.02 30.25
#